data_AF-A0A2M9TXS2-F1
#
_entry.id   AF-A0A2M9TXS2-F1
#
_cell.length_a   1.000
_cell.length_b   1.000
_cell.length_c   1.000
_cell.angle_alpha   90.00
_cell.angle_beta   90.00
_cell.angle_gamma   90.00
#
_symmetry.space_group_name_H-M   'P 1'
#
loop_
_entity.id
_entity.type
_entity.pdbx_description
1 polymer ?
#
loop_
_entity_poly.entity_id
_entity_poly.type
_entity_poly.pdbx_seq_one_letter_code
_entity_poly.pdbx_strand_id
1 'polypeptide(L)'
;MKIRIIILTLLLSNLSFSQIDKEIAFEKDIIELVEEMEFMYGYDQTLREYTIYKTFDKSETNRIENLPDSLKSKEISEISFESDSLTINIYKNYINPKDAQHTKRLIEITKEYGFPSLKRIKKYYTKEFIDPEFNPFIIFIHSPKKYWKEIENIMKVELDKGRISKCLWGYLLWHTNGRKSIQPMLDNGYELTEENGKRSLKPTCK
;
A
#
# COMPACT_ATOMS: atom_id res chain seq x y z
N MET A 1 9.25 -43.29 30.63
CA MET A 1 9.93 -42.64 29.47
C MET A 1 9.14 -42.69 28.17
N LYS A 2 8.60 -43.85 27.76
CA LYS A 2 7.91 -44.01 26.45
C LYS A 2 6.74 -43.03 26.21
N ILE A 3 5.87 -42.82 27.20
CA ILE A 3 4.71 -41.90 27.08
C ILE A 3 5.14 -40.43 26.90
N ARG A 4 6.19 -39.99 27.61
CA ARG A 4 6.69 -38.60 27.49
C ARG A 4 7.29 -38.33 26.11
N ILE A 5 7.93 -39.32 25.50
CA ILE A 5 8.48 -39.23 24.14
C ILE A 5 7.35 -39.14 23.11
N ILE A 6 6.25 -39.89 23.30
CA ILE A 6 5.06 -39.85 22.42
C ILE A 6 4.35 -38.50 22.51
N ILE A 7 4.19 -37.94 23.72
CA ILE A 7 3.60 -36.61 23.90
C ILE A 7 4.49 -35.54 23.25
N LEU A 8 5.82 -35.64 23.42
CA LEU A 8 6.75 -34.70 22.80
C LEU A 8 6.73 -34.79 21.26
N THR A 9 6.63 -36.00 20.70
CA THR A 9 6.52 -36.18 19.24
C THR A 9 5.19 -35.71 18.69
N LEU A 10 4.07 -35.92 19.40
CA LEU A 10 2.75 -35.36 19.03
C LEU A 10 2.73 -33.83 19.10
N LEU A 11 3.38 -33.23 20.10
CA LEU A 11 3.50 -31.77 20.20
C LEU A 11 4.36 -31.20 19.07
N LEU A 12 5.48 -31.86 18.75
CA LEU A 12 6.37 -31.45 17.65
C LEU A 12 5.74 -31.64 16.26
N SER A 13 4.94 -32.67 16.06
CA SER A 13 4.22 -32.85 14.79
C SER A 13 3.13 -31.80 14.59
N ASN A 14 2.39 -31.43 15.62
CA ASN A 14 1.35 -30.40 15.52
C ASN A 14 1.93 -28.99 15.25
N LEU A 15 3.13 -28.69 15.74
CA LEU A 15 3.82 -27.44 15.43
C LEU A 15 4.22 -27.32 13.94
N SER A 16 4.55 -28.45 13.29
CA SER A 16 4.91 -28.48 11.87
C SER A 16 3.70 -28.48 10.92
N PHE A 17 2.56 -29.03 11.35
CA PHE A 17 1.33 -29.07 10.55
C PHE A 17 0.40 -27.85 10.73
N SER A 18 0.67 -26.97 11.70
CA SER A 18 -0.18 -25.81 12.01
C SER A 18 0.16 -24.54 11.23
N GLN A 19 1.23 -24.52 10.43
CA GLN A 19 1.49 -23.41 9.51
C GLN A 19 0.94 -23.78 8.15
N ILE A 20 -0.33 -23.43 7.89
CA ILE A 20 -0.79 -23.33 6.50
C ILE A 20 0.20 -22.39 5.81
N ASP A 21 0.79 -22.84 4.70
CA ASP A 21 1.65 -21.98 3.91
C ASP A 21 0.82 -20.74 3.53
N LYS A 22 1.28 -19.58 3.96
CA LYS A 22 0.69 -18.28 3.65
C LYS A 22 0.40 -18.11 2.15
N GLU A 23 1.16 -18.80 1.30
CA GLU A 23 0.93 -18.82 -0.14
C GLU A 23 -0.33 -19.61 -0.53
N ILE A 24 -0.54 -20.80 0.06
CA ILE A 24 -1.74 -21.62 -0.18
C ILE A 24 -2.99 -20.89 0.31
N ALA A 25 -2.92 -20.28 1.50
CA ALA A 25 -4.03 -19.47 2.02
C ALA A 25 -4.35 -18.29 1.10
N PHE A 26 -3.32 -17.60 0.59
CA PHE A 26 -3.50 -16.45 -0.28
C PHE A 26 -4.11 -16.81 -1.63
N GLU A 27 -3.66 -17.92 -2.23
CA GLU A 27 -4.22 -18.44 -3.48
C GLU A 27 -5.70 -18.81 -3.32
N LYS A 28 -6.04 -19.49 -2.22
CA LYS A 28 -7.41 -19.91 -1.93
C LYS A 28 -8.38 -18.72 -1.83
N ASP A 29 -7.95 -17.65 -1.16
CA ASP A 29 -8.81 -16.52 -0.82
C ASP A 29 -8.59 -15.32 -1.77
N ILE A 30 -7.87 -15.50 -2.89
CA ILE A 30 -7.40 -14.40 -3.74
C ILE A 30 -8.51 -13.50 -4.27
N ILE A 31 -9.67 -14.06 -4.62
CA ILE A 31 -10.77 -13.29 -5.21
C ILE A 31 -11.31 -12.28 -4.20
N GLU A 32 -11.67 -12.75 -3.01
CA GLU A 32 -12.20 -11.89 -1.94
C GLU A 32 -11.15 -10.87 -1.50
N LEU A 33 -9.89 -11.27 -1.36
CA LEU A 33 -8.80 -10.38 -0.98
C LEU A 33 -8.60 -9.24 -2.00
N VAL A 34 -8.61 -9.56 -3.30
CA VAL A 34 -8.44 -8.54 -4.34
C VAL A 34 -9.64 -7.59 -4.37
N GLU A 35 -10.87 -8.12 -4.36
CA GLU A 35 -12.07 -7.28 -4.35
C GLU A 35 -12.12 -6.36 -3.13
N GLU A 36 -11.75 -6.85 -1.94
CA GLU A 36 -11.65 -6.03 -0.72
C GLU A 36 -10.57 -4.94 -0.86
N MET A 37 -9.38 -5.29 -1.36
CA MET A 37 -8.30 -4.32 -1.52
C MET A 37 -8.59 -3.27 -2.59
N GLU A 38 -9.23 -3.64 -3.69
CA GLU A 38 -9.67 -2.70 -4.72
C GLU A 38 -10.72 -1.74 -4.18
N PHE A 39 -11.65 -2.22 -3.35
CA PHE A 39 -12.59 -1.35 -2.64
C PHE A 39 -11.86 -0.36 -1.73
N MET A 40 -10.91 -0.84 -0.90
CA MET A 40 -10.13 0.03 0.00
C MET A 40 -9.32 1.08 -0.77
N TYR A 41 -8.68 0.68 -1.86
CA TYR A 41 -7.92 1.55 -2.76
C TYR A 41 -8.83 2.58 -3.43
N GLY A 42 -9.91 2.13 -4.06
CA GLY A 42 -10.84 2.98 -4.79
C GLY A 42 -11.48 4.02 -3.88
N TYR A 43 -11.89 3.64 -2.67
CA TYR A 43 -12.39 4.58 -1.66
C TYR A 43 -11.37 5.67 -1.33
N ASP A 44 -10.12 5.28 -1.07
CA ASP A 44 -9.04 6.18 -0.70
C ASP A 44 -8.71 7.17 -1.84
N GLN A 45 -8.52 6.68 -3.06
CA GLN A 45 -8.22 7.53 -4.22
C GLN A 45 -9.39 8.45 -4.57
N THR A 46 -10.61 7.91 -4.65
CA THR A 46 -11.80 8.67 -5.03
C THR A 46 -12.07 9.84 -4.07
N LEU A 47 -11.95 9.64 -2.77
CA LEU A 47 -12.17 10.73 -1.81
C LEU A 47 -11.06 11.79 -1.87
N ARG A 48 -9.80 11.40 -2.08
CA ARG A 48 -8.71 12.36 -2.23
C ARG A 48 -8.85 13.17 -3.51
N GLU A 49 -9.17 12.52 -4.63
CA GLU A 49 -9.49 13.18 -5.89
C GLU A 49 -10.66 14.15 -5.73
N TYR A 50 -11.72 13.75 -5.00
CA TYR A 50 -12.85 14.63 -4.73
C TYR A 50 -12.42 15.91 -3.98
N THR A 51 -11.43 15.83 -3.07
CA THR A 51 -10.93 17.04 -2.38
C THR A 51 -10.22 18.03 -3.30
N ILE A 52 -9.82 17.61 -4.51
CA ILE A 52 -9.11 18.42 -5.50
C ILE A 52 -10.05 18.84 -6.63
N TYR A 53 -10.78 17.88 -7.20
CA TYR A 53 -11.58 18.05 -8.42
C TYR A 53 -13.07 18.24 -8.16
N LYS A 54 -13.54 18.05 -6.92
CA LYS A 54 -14.95 18.21 -6.51
C LYS A 54 -15.93 17.37 -7.34
N THR A 55 -15.46 16.25 -7.89
CA THR A 55 -16.25 15.30 -8.68
C THR A 55 -15.87 13.87 -8.32
N PHE A 56 -16.84 12.96 -8.44
CA PHE A 56 -16.62 11.51 -8.37
C PHE A 56 -16.47 10.88 -9.76
N ASP A 57 -16.62 11.68 -10.82
CA ASP A 57 -16.50 11.22 -12.19
C ASP A 57 -15.02 11.14 -12.60
N LYS A 58 -14.50 9.91 -12.69
CA LYS A 58 -13.11 9.64 -13.10
C LYS A 58 -12.82 10.14 -14.53
N SER A 59 -13.83 10.21 -15.40
CA SER A 59 -13.61 10.74 -16.75
C SER A 59 -13.27 12.23 -16.73
N GLU A 60 -13.87 12.98 -15.81
CA GLU A 60 -13.56 14.39 -15.58
C GLU A 60 -12.21 14.59 -14.90
N THR A 61 -11.87 13.78 -13.88
CA THR A 61 -10.55 13.88 -13.25
C THR A 61 -9.44 13.56 -14.25
N ASN A 62 -9.60 12.49 -15.05
CA ASN A 62 -8.68 12.16 -16.14
C ASN A 62 -8.58 13.27 -17.19
N ARG A 63 -9.70 13.92 -17.56
CA ARG A 63 -9.67 15.04 -18.51
C ARG A 63 -8.80 16.19 -17.99
N ILE A 64 -8.96 16.55 -16.72
CA ILE A 64 -8.19 17.63 -16.07
C ILE A 64 -6.72 17.23 -15.92
N GLU A 65 -6.42 15.99 -15.53
CA GLU A 65 -5.05 15.50 -15.34
C GLU A 65 -4.25 15.44 -16.63
N ASN A 66 -4.91 15.26 -17.77
CA ASN A 66 -4.29 15.27 -19.09
C ASN A 66 -4.05 16.69 -19.65
N LEU A 67 -4.46 17.75 -18.95
CA LEU A 67 -4.16 19.12 -19.37
C LEU A 67 -2.69 19.50 -19.13
N PRO A 68 -2.14 20.43 -19.91
CA PRO A 68 -0.89 21.12 -19.58
C PRO A 68 -0.95 21.75 -18.19
N ASP A 69 0.16 21.76 -17.46
CA ASP A 69 0.22 22.17 -16.05
C ASP A 69 -0.40 23.55 -15.75
N SER A 70 -0.24 24.51 -16.67
CA SER A 70 -0.84 25.85 -16.53
C SER A 70 -2.36 25.83 -16.61
N LEU A 71 -2.93 25.05 -17.52
CA LEU A 71 -4.38 24.90 -17.70
C LEU A 71 -4.98 24.04 -16.58
N LYS A 72 -4.29 22.96 -16.20
CA LYS A 72 -4.65 22.11 -15.06
C LYS A 72 -4.77 22.92 -13.77
N SER A 73 -3.76 23.72 -13.46
CA SER A 73 -3.74 24.55 -12.26
C SER A 73 -4.87 25.58 -12.28
N LYS A 74 -5.14 26.18 -13.44
CA LYS A 74 -6.25 27.11 -13.62
C LYS A 74 -7.59 26.43 -13.35
N GLU A 75 -7.85 25.29 -13.99
CA GLU A 75 -9.13 24.59 -13.85
C GLU A 75 -9.35 24.07 -12.42
N ILE A 76 -8.33 23.50 -11.78
CA ILE A 76 -8.39 23.10 -10.37
C ILE A 76 -8.72 24.31 -9.48
N SER A 77 -8.15 25.49 -9.75
CA SER A 77 -8.47 26.69 -8.98
C SER A 77 -9.92 27.14 -9.15
N GLU A 78 -10.48 26.99 -10.35
CA GLU A 78 -11.86 27.38 -10.67
C GLU A 78 -12.90 26.46 -10.02
N ILE A 79 -12.59 25.16 -9.86
CA ILE A 79 -13.50 24.17 -9.26
C ILE A 79 -13.27 23.94 -7.77
N SER A 80 -12.23 24.55 -7.20
CA SER A 80 -11.83 24.36 -5.80
C SER A 80 -12.94 24.71 -4.80
N PHE A 81 -12.85 24.14 -3.60
CA PHE A 81 -13.77 24.50 -2.52
C PHE A 81 -13.53 25.96 -2.10
N GLU A 82 -14.60 26.75 -2.02
CA GLU A 82 -14.52 28.12 -1.46
C GLU A 82 -14.13 28.13 0.03
N SER A 83 -14.34 27.00 0.73
CA SER A 83 -14.14 26.87 2.16
C SER A 83 -13.13 25.78 2.49
N ASP A 84 -11.94 26.18 2.94
CA ASP A 84 -10.90 25.28 3.45
C ASP A 84 -11.42 24.37 4.58
N SER A 85 -12.38 24.88 5.36
CA SER A 85 -12.98 24.13 6.48
C SER A 85 -13.72 22.87 6.00
N LEU A 86 -14.29 22.88 4.79
CA LEU A 86 -14.96 21.71 4.24
C LEU A 86 -13.95 20.61 3.89
N THR A 87 -12.85 20.96 3.23
CA THR A 87 -11.76 20.01 2.94
C THR A 87 -11.22 19.40 4.23
N ILE A 88 -10.96 20.22 5.26
CA ILE A 88 -10.52 19.75 6.59
C ILE A 88 -11.55 18.77 7.19
N ASN A 89 -12.84 19.10 7.10
CA ASN A 89 -13.91 18.22 7.58
C ASN A 89 -14.00 16.92 6.80
N ILE A 90 -13.78 16.95 5.48
CA ILE A 90 -13.77 15.74 4.65
C ILE A 90 -12.64 14.81 5.10
N TYR A 91 -11.44 15.36 5.24
CA TYR A 91 -10.29 14.61 5.75
C TYR A 91 -10.53 14.03 7.14
N LYS A 92 -11.04 14.85 8.05
CA LYS A 92 -11.27 14.46 9.45
C LYS A 92 -12.33 13.37 9.59
N ASN A 93 -13.42 13.44 8.83
CA ASN A 93 -14.60 12.61 9.05
C ASN A 93 -14.70 11.41 8.10
N TYR A 94 -14.08 11.45 6.92
CA TYR A 94 -14.22 10.40 5.91
C TYR A 94 -12.88 9.74 5.55
N ILE A 95 -11.83 10.54 5.27
CA ILE A 95 -10.54 9.99 4.80
C ILE A 95 -9.76 9.38 5.97
N ASN A 96 -9.35 10.17 6.96
CA ASN A 96 -8.47 9.71 8.05
C ASN A 96 -9.05 8.53 8.87
N PRO A 97 -10.36 8.48 9.19
CA PRO A 97 -10.94 7.32 9.87
C PRO A 97 -10.85 6.05 9.03
N LYS A 98 -11.02 6.16 7.70
CA LYS A 98 -10.96 5.03 6.78
C LYS A 98 -9.54 4.61 6.47
N ASP A 99 -8.60 5.55 6.36
CA ASP A 99 -7.17 5.25 6.32
C ASP A 99 -6.76 4.37 7.51
N ALA A 100 -7.24 4.69 8.71
CA ALA A 100 -6.96 3.89 9.90
C ALA A 100 -7.57 2.47 9.83
N GLN A 101 -8.80 2.35 9.32
CA GLN A 101 -9.48 1.06 9.15
C GLN A 101 -8.79 0.21 8.07
N HIS A 102 -8.54 0.77 6.89
CA HIS A 102 -7.89 0.09 5.77
C HIS A 102 -6.44 -0.29 6.11
N THR A 103 -5.72 0.58 6.83
CA THR A 103 -4.38 0.24 7.34
C THR A 103 -4.43 -0.99 8.25
N LYS A 104 -5.34 -0.99 9.23
CA LYS A 104 -5.49 -2.12 10.15
C LYS A 104 -5.81 -3.41 9.38
N ARG A 105 -6.72 -3.32 8.41
CA ARG A 105 -7.10 -4.46 7.59
C ARG A 105 -5.95 -4.98 6.73
N LEU A 106 -5.17 -4.11 6.09
CA LEU A 106 -4.01 -4.55 5.30
C LEU A 106 -2.89 -5.12 6.18
N ILE A 107 -2.74 -4.64 7.42
CA ILE A 107 -1.86 -5.27 8.42
C ILE A 107 -2.33 -6.71 8.72
N GLU A 108 -3.62 -6.93 8.94
CA GLU A 108 -4.20 -8.26 9.17
C GLU A 108 -3.95 -9.17 7.97
N ILE A 109 -4.27 -8.72 6.75
CA ILE A 109 -4.01 -9.44 5.50
C ILE A 109 -2.52 -9.79 5.39
N THR A 110 -1.62 -8.85 5.68
CA THR A 110 -0.17 -9.10 5.61
C THR A 110 0.30 -10.10 6.66
N LYS A 111 -0.25 -10.05 7.88
CA LYS A 111 0.08 -11.01 8.94
C LYS A 111 -0.41 -12.42 8.62
N GLU A 112 -1.60 -12.55 8.06
CA GLU A 112 -2.22 -13.84 7.74
C GLU A 112 -1.68 -14.43 6.44
N TYR A 113 -1.69 -13.65 5.36
CA TYR A 113 -1.37 -14.12 4.01
C TYR A 113 0.02 -13.70 3.53
N GLY A 114 0.68 -12.76 4.22
CA GLY A 114 1.86 -12.06 3.70
C GLY A 114 1.50 -10.92 2.75
N PHE A 115 2.45 -10.05 2.44
CA PHE A 115 2.15 -8.81 1.72
C PHE A 115 1.62 -9.12 0.30
N PRO A 116 0.43 -8.58 -0.07
CA PRO A 116 -0.18 -8.84 -1.36
C PRO A 116 0.38 -7.92 -2.45
N SER A 117 1.67 -8.06 -2.78
CA SER A 117 2.26 -7.24 -3.86
C SER A 117 1.56 -7.50 -5.21
N LEU A 118 1.55 -6.52 -6.12
CA LEU A 118 0.93 -6.70 -7.45
C LEU A 118 1.48 -7.91 -8.20
N LYS A 119 2.79 -8.15 -8.11
CA LYS A 119 3.43 -9.35 -8.69
C LYS A 119 2.82 -10.64 -8.13
N ARG A 120 2.54 -10.67 -6.83
CA ARG A 120 1.97 -11.84 -6.15
C ARG A 120 0.48 -11.99 -6.45
N ILE A 121 -0.29 -10.90 -6.46
CA ILE A 121 -1.70 -10.91 -6.86
C ILE A 121 -1.83 -11.47 -8.28
N LYS A 122 -1.08 -10.94 -9.24
CA LYS A 122 -1.12 -11.36 -10.66
C LYS A 122 -0.71 -12.82 -10.91
N LYS A 123 -0.10 -13.50 -9.93
CA LYS A 123 0.19 -14.94 -10.02
C LYS A 123 -1.08 -15.78 -9.93
N TYR A 124 -2.10 -15.30 -9.22
CA TYR A 124 -3.29 -16.07 -8.86
C TYR A 124 -4.60 -15.42 -9.33
N TYR A 125 -4.63 -14.10 -9.42
CA TYR A 125 -5.76 -13.33 -9.92
C TYR A 125 -5.55 -13.00 -11.40
N THR A 126 -6.38 -13.60 -12.26
CA THR A 126 -6.24 -13.50 -13.72
C THR A 126 -7.16 -12.47 -14.37
N LYS A 127 -8.05 -11.83 -13.59
CA LYS A 127 -8.91 -10.76 -14.09
C LYS A 127 -8.14 -9.44 -14.07
N GLU A 128 -8.56 -8.51 -14.93
CA GLU A 128 -8.09 -7.12 -14.88
C GLU A 128 -8.62 -6.43 -13.62
N PHE A 129 -7.82 -5.49 -13.11
CA PHE A 129 -8.24 -4.63 -12.01
C PHE A 129 -9.28 -3.62 -12.48
N ILE A 130 -10.17 -3.22 -11.58
CA ILE A 130 -11.17 -2.15 -11.80
C ILE A 130 -10.44 -0.84 -12.09
N ASP A 131 -9.39 -0.54 -11.33
CA ASP A 131 -8.50 0.59 -11.56
C ASP A 131 -7.12 0.06 -12.04
N PRO A 132 -6.66 0.40 -13.26
CA PRO A 132 -5.34 0.00 -13.76
C PRO A 132 -4.17 0.46 -12.89
N GLU A 133 -4.36 1.50 -12.08
CA GLU A 133 -3.36 2.05 -11.15
C GLU A 133 -3.39 1.37 -9.77
N PHE A 134 -4.31 0.42 -9.57
CA PHE A 134 -4.47 -0.30 -8.31
C PHE A 134 -3.11 -0.78 -7.77
N ASN A 135 -2.81 -0.38 -6.53
CA ASN A 135 -1.65 -0.84 -5.80
C ASN A 135 -1.93 -0.88 -4.29
N PRO A 136 -2.01 -2.06 -3.66
CA PRO A 136 -2.35 -2.17 -2.23
C PRO A 136 -1.31 -1.51 -1.32
N PHE A 137 -0.09 -1.30 -1.81
CA PHE A 137 0.94 -0.59 -1.06
C PHE A 137 0.54 0.86 -0.70
N ILE A 138 -0.32 1.50 -1.50
CA ILE A 138 -0.74 2.88 -1.24
C ILE A 138 -1.44 3.03 0.11
N ILE A 139 -2.16 1.99 0.56
CA ILE A 139 -2.84 1.97 1.86
C ILE A 139 -1.83 2.16 3.01
N PHE A 140 -0.63 1.57 2.91
CA PHE A 140 0.43 1.79 3.91
C PHE A 140 1.06 3.18 3.79
N ILE A 141 1.14 3.75 2.59
CA ILE A 141 1.61 5.13 2.38
C ILE A 141 0.63 6.16 2.94
N HIS A 142 -0.67 5.84 2.99
CA HIS A 142 -1.67 6.72 3.59
C HIS A 142 -1.93 6.43 5.07
N SER A 143 -1.16 5.51 5.66
CA SER A 143 -1.40 5.07 7.02
C SER A 143 -1.17 6.17 8.07
N PRO A 144 -2.03 6.25 9.10
CA PRO A 144 -1.80 7.12 10.24
C PRO A 144 -0.52 6.75 11.00
N LYS A 145 0.21 7.75 11.51
CA LYS A 145 1.49 7.59 12.24
C LYS A 145 1.50 6.52 13.33
N LYS A 146 0.36 6.32 14.00
CA LYS A 146 0.23 5.31 15.07
C LYS A 146 0.48 3.87 14.59
N TYR A 147 0.36 3.59 13.29
CA TYR A 147 0.62 2.27 12.70
C TYR A 147 2.02 2.12 12.12
N TRP A 148 2.78 3.20 11.93
CA TRP A 148 4.06 3.18 11.21
C TRP A 148 5.03 2.14 11.76
N LYS A 149 5.16 2.04 13.09
CA LYS A 149 6.08 1.07 13.69
C LYS A 149 5.66 -0.38 13.44
N GLU A 150 4.36 -0.65 13.47
CA GLU A 150 3.83 -1.97 13.18
C GLU A 150 4.02 -2.34 11.70
N ILE A 151 3.76 -1.38 10.80
CA ILE A 151 3.96 -1.54 9.36
C ILE A 151 5.45 -1.82 9.05
N GLU A 152 6.37 -1.07 9.65
CA GLU A 152 7.82 -1.33 9.50
C GLU A 152 8.18 -2.76 9.93
N ASN A 153 7.66 -3.20 11.08
CA ASN A 153 7.97 -4.53 11.61
C ASN A 153 7.45 -5.64 10.68
N ILE A 154 6.20 -5.56 10.22
CA ILE A 154 5.64 -6.60 9.34
C ILE A 154 6.30 -6.56 7.96
N MET A 155 6.57 -5.38 7.40
CA MET A 155 7.16 -5.26 6.07
C MET A 155 8.63 -5.66 6.06
N LYS A 156 9.34 -5.50 7.17
CA LYS A 156 10.69 -6.06 7.34
C LYS A 156 10.69 -7.59 7.24
N VAL A 157 9.71 -8.26 7.85
CA VAL A 157 9.55 -9.72 7.72
C VAL A 157 9.28 -10.10 6.26
N GLU A 158 8.47 -9.33 5.54
CA GLU A 158 8.17 -9.59 4.13
C GLU A 158 9.37 -9.34 3.23
N LEU A 159 10.24 -8.37 3.56
CA LEU A 159 11.53 -8.17 2.91
C LEU A 159 12.47 -9.37 3.13
N ASP A 160 12.59 -9.83 4.37
CA ASP A 160 13.47 -10.95 4.73
C ASP A 160 13.02 -12.27 4.07
N LYS A 161 11.72 -12.39 3.79
CA LYS A 161 11.13 -13.50 3.03
C LYS A 161 11.19 -13.31 1.51
N GLY A 162 11.74 -12.20 1.01
CA GLY A 162 11.84 -11.89 -0.42
C GLY A 162 10.50 -11.63 -1.11
N ARG A 163 9.44 -11.31 -0.36
CA ARG A 163 8.10 -11.00 -0.90
C ARG A 163 7.98 -9.55 -1.38
N ILE A 164 8.85 -8.68 -0.90
CA ILE A 164 9.01 -7.30 -1.38
C ILE A 164 10.46 -7.00 -1.76
N SER A 165 10.66 -6.02 -2.62
CA SER A 165 11.99 -5.54 -3.01
C SER A 165 12.58 -4.59 -1.96
N LYS A 166 13.92 -4.43 -2.00
CA LYS A 166 14.60 -3.40 -1.19
C LYS A 166 14.06 -2.00 -1.49
N CYS A 167 13.70 -1.71 -2.74
CA CYS A 167 13.19 -0.41 -3.14
C CYS A 167 11.84 -0.11 -2.49
N LEU A 168 10.91 -1.08 -2.50
CA LEU A 168 9.62 -0.90 -1.82
C LEU A 168 9.83 -0.66 -0.32
N TRP A 169 10.78 -1.38 0.29
CA TRP A 169 11.16 -1.17 1.69
C TRP A 169 11.79 0.21 1.94
N GLY A 170 12.73 0.66 1.10
CA GLY A 170 13.36 1.97 1.21
C GLY A 170 12.37 3.13 1.08
N TYR A 171 11.43 3.01 0.14
CA TYR A 171 10.36 3.99 -0.03
C TYR A 171 9.40 4.01 1.16
N LEU A 172 9.04 2.83 1.69
CA LEU A 172 8.25 2.73 2.92
C LEU A 172 8.95 3.43 4.10
N LEU A 173 10.24 3.15 4.33
CA LEU A 173 11.02 3.79 5.39
C LEU A 173 11.14 5.29 5.21
N TRP A 174 11.31 5.77 3.98
CA TRP A 174 11.29 7.21 3.70
C TRP A 174 9.96 7.83 4.12
N HIS A 175 8.85 7.16 3.80
CA HIS A 175 7.52 7.61 4.19
C HIS A 175 7.31 7.59 5.71
N THR A 176 7.56 6.46 6.37
CA THR A 176 7.34 6.28 7.82
C THR A 176 8.34 7.05 8.69
N ASN A 177 9.43 7.57 8.13
CA ASN A 177 10.30 8.54 8.79
C ASN A 177 9.86 10.00 8.58
N GLY A 178 8.68 10.22 8.02
CA GLY A 178 8.12 11.54 7.74
C GLY A 178 8.85 12.28 6.61
N ARG A 179 9.51 11.55 5.71
CA ARG A 179 10.16 12.07 4.49
C ARG A 179 11.28 13.09 4.76
N LYS A 180 11.88 13.04 5.95
CA LYS A 180 12.90 14.01 6.40
C LYS A 180 14.24 13.89 5.68
N SER A 181 14.54 12.73 5.11
CA SER A 181 15.80 12.45 4.40
C SER A 181 15.57 11.37 3.36
N ILE A 182 16.19 11.49 2.19
CA ILE A 182 16.17 10.45 1.13
C ILE A 182 17.08 9.25 1.46
N GLN A 183 17.87 9.33 2.53
CA GLN A 183 18.84 8.29 2.90
C GLN A 183 18.24 6.89 2.99
N PRO A 184 17.03 6.67 3.58
CA PRO A 184 16.43 5.34 3.61
C PRO A 184 16.18 4.74 2.23
N MET A 185 15.94 5.56 1.20
CA MET A 185 15.83 5.07 -0.18
C MET A 185 17.21 4.71 -0.73
N LEU A 186 18.20 5.59 -0.55
CA LEU A 186 19.58 5.36 -1.02
C LEU A 186 20.19 4.08 -0.41
N ASP A 187 19.97 3.85 0.88
CA ASP A 187 20.42 2.64 1.59
C ASP A 187 19.73 1.36 1.10
N ASN A 188 18.63 1.48 0.34
CA ASN A 188 17.75 0.37 -0.01
C ASN A 188 17.43 0.31 -1.51
N GLY A 189 18.45 0.49 -2.36
CA GLY A 189 18.34 0.21 -3.79
C GLY A 189 17.83 1.37 -4.63
N TYR A 190 17.99 2.61 -4.17
CA TYR A 190 17.87 3.78 -5.03
C TYR A 190 19.22 4.45 -5.23
N GLU A 191 19.40 5.03 -6.40
CA GLU A 191 20.58 5.83 -6.73
C GLU A 191 20.15 7.23 -7.13
N LEU A 192 20.91 8.23 -6.70
CA LEU A 192 20.75 9.60 -7.16
C LEU A 192 21.51 9.76 -8.48
N THR A 193 20.78 10.03 -9.55
CA THR A 193 21.32 10.23 -10.90
C THR A 193 21.10 11.67 -11.33
N GLU A 194 21.98 12.19 -12.18
CA GLU A 194 21.87 13.53 -12.75
C GLU A 194 21.84 13.44 -14.28
N GLU A 195 20.72 13.83 -14.88
CA GLU A 195 20.52 13.83 -16.34
C GLU A 195 20.04 15.21 -16.77
N ASN A 196 20.75 15.85 -17.70
CA ASN A 196 20.46 17.21 -18.19
C ASN A 196 20.33 18.25 -17.06
N GLY A 197 21.17 18.15 -16.02
CA GLY A 197 21.16 19.04 -14.85
C GLY A 197 19.99 18.80 -13.88
N LYS A 198 19.17 17.78 -14.11
CA LYS A 198 18.08 17.38 -13.21
C LYS A 198 18.49 16.15 -12.40
N ARG A 199 18.47 16.29 -11.07
CA ARG A 199 18.70 15.17 -10.15
C ARG A 199 17.42 14.35 -9.98
N SER A 200 17.53 13.04 -10.07
CA SER A 200 16.42 12.11 -9.89
C SER A 200 16.84 10.85 -9.14
N LEU A 201 15.96 10.34 -8.29
CA LEU A 201 16.14 9.03 -7.67
C LEU A 201 15.68 7.95 -8.63
N LYS A 202 16.55 7.00 -8.97
CA LYS A 202 16.24 5.85 -9.81
C LYS A 202 16.29 4.57 -8.99
N PRO A 203 15.27 3.70 -9.04
CA PRO A 203 15.32 2.39 -8.40
C PRO A 203 16.28 1.48 -9.16
N THR A 204 17.07 0.70 -8.43
CA THR A 204 17.97 -0.34 -8.97
C THR A 204 17.43 -1.75 -8.79
N CYS A 205 16.30 -1.89 -8.08
CA CYS A 205 15.63 -3.17 -7.88
C CYS A 205 14.86 -3.58 -9.15
N LYS A 206 14.89 -4.88 -9.44
CA LYS A 206 14.13 -5.54 -10.52
C LYS A 206 12.76 -6.01 -10.06
#